data_AF-A0A6A1VPL6-F1
#
_entry.id   AF-A0A6A1VPL6-F1
#
_cell.length_a   1.000
_cell.length_b   1.000
_cell.length_c   1.000
_cell.angle_alpha   90.00
_cell.angle_beta   90.00
_cell.angle_gamma   90.00
#
_symmetry.space_group_name_H-M   'P 1'
#
loop_
_entity.id
_entity.type
_entity.pdbx_description
1 polymer ?
#
loop_
_entity_poly.entity_id
_entity_poly.type
_entity_poly.pdbx_seq_one_letter_code
_entity_poly.pdbx_strand_id
1 'polypeptide(L)'
;MEKVPLFKEIVDYYSGPDRVTAKQQQQELERVAETVPTSAPDSVKRFADRAVLSLQSNPGWGFDKKCQFMDKLVREVSHHYK
;
A
#
# COMPACT_ATOMS: atom_id res chain seq x y z
N MET A 1 3.27 -3.43 32.48
CA MET A 1 2.78 -4.17 31.30
C MET A 1 1.37 -4.74 31.48
N GLU A 2 0.83 -4.85 32.70
CA GLU A 2 -0.47 -5.49 32.98
C GLU A 2 -1.70 -4.87 32.29
N LYS A 3 -1.67 -3.57 31.96
CA LYS A 3 -2.82 -2.88 31.32
C LYS A 3 -2.79 -2.90 29.78
N VAL A 4 -1.74 -3.45 29.16
CA VAL A 4 -1.60 -3.51 27.70
C VAL A 4 -2.75 -4.26 27.00
N PRO A 5 -3.24 -5.41 27.54
CA PRO A 5 -4.36 -6.12 26.93
C PRO A 5 -5.65 -5.28 26.90
N LEU A 6 -5.94 -4.53 27.97
CA LEU A 6 -7.12 -3.67 28.05
C LEU A 6 -7.09 -2.54 27.01
N PHE A 7 -5.93 -1.88 26.84
CA PHE A 7 -5.81 -0.83 25.83
C PHE A 7 -5.96 -1.36 24.40
N LYS A 8 -5.47 -2.57 24.13
CA LYS A 8 -5.67 -3.23 22.84
C LYS A 8 -7.15 -3.49 22.57
N GLU A 9 -7.89 -3.99 23.57
CA GLU A 9 -9.33 -4.27 23.43
C GLU A 9 -10.15 -3.00 23.13
N ILE A 10 -9.84 -1.89 23.81
CA ILE A 10 -10.49 -0.58 23.55
C ILE A 10 -10.21 -0.13 22.11
N VAL A 11 -8.95 -0.15 21.69
CA VAL A 11 -8.57 0.21 20.31
C VAL A 11 -9.28 -0.69 19.31
N ASP A 12 -9.29 -2.01 19.56
CA ASP A 12 -9.90 -3.01 18.68
C ASP A 12 -11.42 -2.79 18.55
N TYR A 13 -12.11 -2.47 19.65
CA TYR A 13 -13.55 -2.19 19.67
C TYR A 13 -13.93 -0.97 18.84
N TYR A 14 -13.20 0.15 19.01
CA TYR A 14 -13.49 1.39 18.29
C TYR A 14 -12.92 1.43 16.86
N SER A 15 -11.90 0.63 16.55
CA SER A 15 -11.33 0.55 15.20
C SER A 15 -12.14 -0.34 14.26
N GLY A 16 -12.99 -1.23 14.80
CA GLY A 16 -13.78 -2.15 14.02
C GLY A 16 -12.98 -3.32 13.40
N PRO A 17 -13.69 -4.26 12.75
CA PRO A 17 -13.10 -5.48 12.19
C PRO A 17 -12.22 -5.20 10.96
N ASP A 18 -12.46 -4.12 10.23
CA ASP A 18 -11.75 -3.75 9.00
C ASP A 18 -10.48 -2.92 9.26
N ARG A 19 -9.88 -3.04 10.46
CA ARG A 19 -8.66 -2.32 10.77
C ARG A 19 -7.51 -2.82 9.87
N VAL A 20 -6.98 -1.92 9.06
CA VAL A 20 -5.75 -2.17 8.30
C VAL A 20 -4.65 -1.34 8.94
N THR A 21 -3.67 -2.02 9.52
CA THR A 21 -2.49 -1.35 10.09
C THR A 21 -1.71 -0.62 8.99
N ALA A 22 -1.00 0.45 9.34
CA ALA A 22 -0.11 1.13 8.40
C ALA A 22 0.89 0.16 7.73
N LYS A 23 1.33 -0.87 8.47
CA LYS A 23 2.19 -1.94 7.95
C LYS A 23 1.48 -2.77 6.87
N GLN A 24 0.24 -3.21 7.12
CA GLN A 24 -0.53 -3.97 6.13
C GLN A 24 -0.85 -3.14 4.89
N GLN A 25 -1.16 -1.85 5.07
CA GLN A 25 -1.36 -0.93 3.95
C GLN A 25 -0.10 -0.82 3.08
N GLN A 26 1.06 -0.65 3.70
CA GLN A 26 2.33 -0.60 2.99
C GLN A 26 2.62 -1.90 2.24
N GLN A 27 2.47 -3.06 2.90
CA GLN A 27 2.70 -4.37 2.29
C GLN A 27 1.80 -4.61 1.08
N GLU A 28 0.57 -4.11 1.10
CA GLU A 28 -0.33 -4.23 -0.04
C GLU A 28 0.12 -3.36 -1.22
N LEU A 29 0.59 -2.13 -0.98
CA LEU A 29 1.14 -1.28 -2.03
C LEU A 29 2.43 -1.88 -2.63
N GLU A 30 3.29 -2.47 -1.79
CA GLU A 30 4.49 -3.21 -2.21
C GLU A 30 4.11 -4.42 -3.07
N ARG A 31 3.13 -5.23 -2.63
CA ARG A 31 2.61 -6.37 -3.38
C ARG A 31 2.15 -5.98 -4.78
N VAL A 32 1.43 -4.85 -4.90
CA VAL A 32 0.99 -4.34 -6.21
C VAL A 32 2.20 -3.88 -7.04
N ALA A 33 3.16 -3.16 -6.46
CA ALA A 33 4.36 -2.74 -7.18
C ALA A 33 5.18 -3.91 -7.74
N GLU A 34 5.26 -5.03 -7.02
CA GLU A 34 5.94 -6.26 -7.47
C GLU A 34 5.28 -6.91 -8.70
N THR A 35 4.03 -6.57 -9.01
CA THR A 35 3.33 -7.06 -10.21
C THR A 35 3.70 -6.29 -11.48
N VAL A 36 4.59 -5.30 -11.39
CA VAL A 36 5.17 -4.64 -12.57
C VAL A 36 5.90 -5.67 -13.45
N PRO A 37 5.63 -5.72 -14.76
CA PRO A 37 6.23 -6.66 -15.68
C PRO A 37 7.77 -6.66 -15.63
N THR A 38 8.35 -7.85 -15.76
CA THR A 38 9.81 -8.02 -15.83
C THR A 38 10.41 -7.37 -17.08
N SER A 39 9.64 -7.28 -18.17
CA SER A 39 9.98 -6.60 -19.43
C SER A 39 10.05 -5.07 -19.30
N ALA A 40 9.46 -4.49 -18.24
CA ALA A 40 9.53 -3.07 -18.00
C ALA A 40 10.97 -2.62 -17.69
N PRO A 41 11.40 -1.44 -18.18
CA PRO A 41 12.71 -0.88 -17.85
C PRO A 41 12.89 -0.67 -16.35
N ASP A 42 14.13 -0.75 -15.87
CA ASP A 42 14.46 -0.53 -14.45
C ASP A 42 14.04 0.86 -13.94
N SER A 43 14.00 1.87 -14.82
CA SER A 43 13.48 3.19 -14.46
C SER A 43 12.01 3.16 -14.06
N VAL A 44 11.20 2.33 -14.72
CA VAL A 44 9.77 2.15 -14.44
C VAL A 44 9.57 1.38 -13.15
N LYS A 45 10.35 0.31 -12.92
CA LYS A 45 10.33 -0.45 -11.66
C LYS A 45 10.69 0.44 -10.47
N ARG A 46 11.79 1.20 -10.57
CA ARG A 46 12.20 2.18 -9.56
C ARG A 46 11.18 3.29 -9.34
N PHE A 47 10.42 3.65 -10.37
CA PHE A 47 9.32 4.61 -10.22
C PHE A 47 8.19 4.01 -9.38
N ALA A 48 7.80 2.76 -9.62
CA ALA A 48 6.80 2.07 -8.81
C ALA A 48 7.24 1.96 -7.34
N ASP A 49 8.49 1.59 -7.07
CA ASP A 49 9.04 1.55 -5.71
C ASP A 49 8.96 2.91 -5.01
N ARG A 50 9.33 3.98 -5.73
CA ARG A 50 9.24 5.35 -5.21
C ARG A 50 7.79 5.81 -5.00
N ALA A 51 6.86 5.35 -5.84
CA ALA A 51 5.46 5.66 -5.69
C ALA A 51 4.91 5.06 -4.38
N VAL A 52 5.26 3.82 -4.04
CA VAL A 52 4.91 3.19 -2.76
C VAL A 52 5.38 4.04 -1.57
N LEU A 53 6.65 4.44 -1.55
CA LEU A 53 7.22 5.28 -0.48
C LEU A 53 6.50 6.63 -0.35
N SER A 54 6.16 7.23 -1.50
CA SER A 54 5.46 8.51 -1.55
C SER A 54 4.02 8.39 -1.02
N LEU A 55 3.31 7.32 -1.39
CA LEU A 55 1.94 7.07 -0.94
C LEU A 55 1.88 6.72 0.55
N GLN A 56 2.88 6.01 1.08
CA GLN A 56 2.99 5.74 2.52
C GLN A 56 2.99 7.05 3.33
N SER A 57 3.80 8.02 2.89
CA SER A 57 3.97 9.30 3.59
C SER A 57 2.90 10.35 3.25
N ASN A 58 1.94 10.02 2.36
CA ASN A 58 0.90 10.96 1.93
C ASN A 58 -0.31 10.94 2.89
N PRO A 59 -0.54 12.02 3.67
CA PRO A 59 -1.69 12.10 4.57
C PRO A 59 -2.99 12.52 3.85
N GLY A 60 -2.89 13.05 2.62
CA GLY A 60 -4.04 13.61 1.90
C GLY A 60 -4.95 12.57 1.25
N TRP A 61 -4.50 11.32 1.12
CA TRP A 61 -5.26 10.23 0.50
C TRP A 61 -5.54 9.11 1.50
N GLY A 62 -6.78 8.60 1.47
CA GLY A 62 -7.14 7.34 2.11
C GLY A 62 -6.46 6.15 1.43
N PHE A 63 -6.40 5.01 2.11
CA PHE A 63 -5.76 3.80 1.60
C PHE A 63 -6.37 3.29 0.29
N ASP A 64 -7.70 3.38 0.17
CA ASP A 64 -8.46 3.08 -1.05
C ASP A 64 -7.91 3.84 -2.27
N LYS A 65 -7.66 5.14 -2.14
CA LYS A 65 -7.11 5.97 -3.22
C LYS A 65 -5.65 5.62 -3.53
N LYS A 66 -4.87 5.25 -2.51
CA LYS A 66 -3.48 4.78 -2.70
C LYS A 66 -3.46 3.49 -3.52
N CYS A 67 -4.34 2.52 -3.21
CA CYS A 67 -4.47 1.29 -3.99
C CYS A 67 -4.93 1.57 -5.42
N GLN A 68 -5.98 2.37 -5.61
CA GLN A 68 -6.47 2.74 -6.96
C GLN A 68 -5.38 3.35 -7.83
N PHE A 69 -4.52 4.19 -7.25
CA PHE A 69 -3.38 4.74 -7.97
C PHE A 69 -2.39 3.65 -8.39
N MET A 70 -2.00 2.76 -7.47
CA MET A 70 -1.04 1.69 -7.76
C MET A 70 -1.58 0.70 -8.79
N ASP A 71 -2.85 0.31 -8.67
CA ASP A 71 -3.52 -0.57 -9.64
C ASP A 71 -3.53 0.05 -11.03
N LYS A 72 -3.83 1.35 -11.12
CA LYS A 72 -3.79 2.07 -12.39
C LYS A 72 -2.36 2.13 -12.95
N LEU A 73 -1.38 2.46 -12.11
CA LEU A 73 0.03 2.52 -12.52
C LEU A 73 0.48 1.20 -13.13
N VAL A 74 0.29 0.09 -12.41
CA VAL A 74 0.67 -1.24 -12.89
C VAL A 74 -0.07 -1.58 -14.17
N ARG A 75 -1.39 -1.33 -14.24
CA ARG A 75 -2.19 -1.63 -15.43
C ARG A 75 -1.64 -0.94 -16.68
N GLU A 76 -1.32 0.36 -16.59
CA GLU A 76 -0.76 1.11 -17.71
C GLU A 76 0.63 0.59 -18.08
N VAL A 77 1.49 0.29 -17.10
CA VAL A 77 2.80 -0.28 -17.35
C VAL A 77 2.69 -1.64 -18.04
N SER A 78 1.84 -2.54 -17.55
CA SER A 78 1.59 -3.86 -18.16
C SER A 78 0.98 -3.78 -19.56
N HIS A 79 0.25 -2.72 -19.87
CA HIS A 79 -0.24 -2.50 -21.23
C HIS A 79 0.89 -2.19 -22.21
N HIS A 80 1.88 -1.39 -21.78
CA HIS A 80 3.01 -0.97 -22.60
C HIS A 80 4.16 -1.98 -22.64
N TYR A 81 4.37 -2.72 -21.55
CA TYR A 81 5.44 -3.68 -21.36
C TYR A 81 4.81 -5.04 -21.04
N LYS A 82 4.35 -5.75 -22.07
CA LYS A 82 3.85 -7.12 -21.91
C LYS A 82 4.94 -8.09 -21.49
#